data_AF-A0A9W7G3T1-F1
#
_entry.id   AF-A0A9W7G3T1-F1
#
_cell.length_a   1.000
_cell.length_b   1.000
_cell.length_c   1.000
_cell.angle_alpha   90.00
_cell.angle_beta   90.00
_cell.angle_gamma   90.00
#
_symmetry.space_group_name_H-M   'P 1'
#
loop_
_entity.id
_entity.type
_entity.pdbx_description
1 polymer ?
#
loop_
_entity_poly.entity_id
_entity_poly.type
_entity_poly.pdbx_seq_one_letter_code
_entity_poly.pdbx_strand_id
1 'polypeptide(L)' 'MEDKLRSTRKIYSAAGRELGSSALREMKEHLDTNAQHKHGRAEYGLEKFGLSERRVGEVMKDYKEEFGV' A
#
# COMPACT_ATOMS: atom_id res chain seq x y z
N MET A 1 8.63 0.29 -3.10
CA MET A 1 7.62 1.25 -3.63
C MET A 1 7.61 1.22 -5.16
N GLU A 2 7.91 0.06 -5.74
CA GLU A 2 7.97 -0.12 -7.19
C GLU A 2 6.58 -0.50 -7.68
N ASP A 3 6.09 0.34 -8.58
CA ASP A 3 5.04 0.07 -9.55
C ASP A 3 3.58 0.05 -9.03
N LYS A 4 3.15 1.18 -8.44
CA LYS A 4 1.73 1.46 -8.11
C LYS A 4 0.79 1.25 -9.32
N LEU A 5 1.29 1.54 -10.53
CA LEU A 5 0.57 1.29 -11.77
C LEU A 5 0.44 -0.20 -12.09
N ARG A 6 1.46 -1.03 -11.79
CA ARG A 6 1.34 -2.49 -11.88
C ARG A 6 0.28 -3.07 -10.97
N SER A 7 0.20 -2.62 -9.71
CA SER A 7 -0.88 -3.07 -8.81
C SER A 7 -2.25 -2.65 -9.35
N THR A 8 -2.36 -1.41 -9.86
CA THR A 8 -3.61 -0.92 -10.45
C THR A 8 -4.03 -1.73 -11.68
N ARG A 9 -3.09 -2.08 -12.56
CA ARG A 9 -3.36 -2.96 -13.71
C ARG A 9 -3.86 -4.34 -13.27
N LYS A 10 -3.26 -4.94 -12.24
CA LYS A 10 -3.71 -6.23 -11.68
C LYS A 10 -5.15 -6.14 -11.17
N ILE A 11 -5.51 -5.05 -10.49
CA ILE A 11 -6.88 -4.83 -9.98
C ILE A 11 -7.88 -4.71 -11.13
N TYR A 12 -7.58 -3.91 -12.16
CA TYR A 12 -8.45 -3.76 -13.32
C TYR A 12 -8.65 -5.10 -14.05
N SER A 13 -7.56 -5.85 -14.26
CA SER A 13 -7.61 -7.18 -14.85
C SER A 13 -8.45 -8.17 -14.03
N ALA A 14 -8.29 -8.20 -12.70
CA ALA A 14 -9.07 -9.07 -11.81
C ALA A 14 -10.57 -8.71 -11.81
N ALA A 15 -10.90 -7.43 -12.01
CA ALA A 15 -12.27 -6.95 -12.12
C ALA A 15 -12.88 -7.16 -13.52
N GLY A 16 -12.13 -7.72 -14.49
CA GLY A 16 -12.58 -7.86 -15.88
C GLY A 16 -12.76 -6.53 -16.60
N ARG A 17 -12.03 -5.49 -16.18
CA ARG A 17 -12.13 -4.13 -16.73
C ARG A 17 -10.85 -3.74 -17.45
N GLU A 18 -10.98 -3.03 -18.56
CA GLU A 18 -9.83 -2.44 -19.24
C GLU A 18 -9.41 -1.13 -18.56
N LEU A 19 -8.11 -0.95 -18.35
CA LEU A 19 -7.55 0.32 -17.91
C LEU A 19 -7.31 1.21 -19.14
N GLY A 20 -8.29 2.06 -19.45
CA GLY A 20 -8.22 2.98 -20.57
C GLY A 20 -7.07 4.00 -20.47
N SER A 21 -6.65 4.53 -21.62
CA SER A 21 -5.53 5.47 -21.75
C SER A 21 -5.75 6.80 -21.01
N SER A 22 -7.00 7.29 -20.95
CA SER A 22 -7.37 8.49 -20.19
C SER A 22 -7.17 8.30 -18.68
N ALA A 23 -7.69 7.21 -18.13
CA ALA A 23 -7.54 6.86 -16.72
C ALA A 23 -6.06 6.66 -16.34
N LEU A 24 -5.28 6.00 -17.20
CA LEU A 24 -3.84 5.84 -16.98
C LEU A 24 -3.11 7.19 -16.96
N ARG A 25 -3.50 8.15 -17.80
CA ARG A 25 -2.92 9.49 -17.83
C ARG A 25 -3.23 10.25 -16.54
N GLU A 26 -4.48 10.25 -16.11
CA GLU A 26 -4.91 10.91 -14.88
C GLU A 26 -4.21 10.32 -13.65
N MET A 27 -4.04 8.99 -13.59
CA MET A 27 -3.31 8.32 -12.51
C MET A 27 -1.84 8.74 -12.47
N LYS A 28 -1.19 8.94 -13.63
CA LYS A 28 0.19 9.43 -13.68
C LYS A 28 0.29 10.87 -13.19
N GLU A 29 -0.58 11.75 -13.68
CA GLU A 29 -0.63 13.15 -13.26
C GLU A 29 -0.89 13.29 -11.75
N HIS A 30 -1.75 12.44 -11.19
CA HIS A 30 -1.98 12.39 -9.75
C HIS A 30 -0.71 12.00 -8.97
N LEU A 31 0.04 11.00 -9.44
CA LEU A 31 1.28 10.58 -8.78
C LEU A 31 2.35 11.67 -8.82
N ASP A 32 2.44 12.42 -9.91
CA ASP A 32 3.40 13.53 -10.08
C ASP A 32 3.05 14.71 -9.17
N THR A 33 1.77 15.01 -8.99
CA THR A 33 1.29 16.15 -8.18
C THR A 33 1.14 15.83 -6.68
N ASN A 34 0.95 14.55 -6.33
CA ASN A 34 0.71 14.11 -4.96
C ASN A 34 1.78 13.11 -4.50
N ALA A 35 3.02 13.61 -4.43
CA ALA A 35 4.13 12.83 -3.89
C ALA A 35 3.78 12.30 -2.48
N GLN A 36 3.82 10.98 -2.35
CA GLN A 36 3.65 10.31 -1.07
C GLN A 36 4.79 10.75 -0.14
N HIS A 37 4.48 10.97 1.14
CA HIS A 37 5.43 11.47 2.16
C HIS A 37 5.80 12.96 2.05
N LYS A 38 5.01 13.80 1.37
CA LYS A 38 5.20 15.27 1.32
C LYS A 38 5.28 15.98 2.68
N HIS A 39 4.80 15.36 3.76
CA HIS A 39 4.80 15.93 5.12
C HIS A 39 5.80 15.27 6.07
N GLY A 40 6.81 14.57 5.54
CA GLY A 40 7.82 13.89 6.34
C GLY A 40 7.33 12.59 6.98
N ARG A 41 8.20 11.94 7.75
CA ARG A 41 7.90 10.68 8.45
C ARG A 41 7.49 11.01 9.88
N ALA A 42 6.23 10.76 10.22
CA ALA A 42 5.81 10.78 11.62
C ALA A 42 6.41 9.57 12.33
N GLU A 43 7.10 9.80 13.45
CA GLU A 43 7.70 8.75 14.26
C GLU A 43 6.70 8.24 15.30
N TYR A 44 6.17 7.05 15.04
CA TYR A 44 5.35 6.29 15.97
C TYR A 44 6.07 4.99 16.30
N GLY A 45 5.97 4.56 17.56
CA GLY A 45 6.46 3.27 18.01
C GLY A 45 5.42 2.60 18.89
N LEU A 46 5.48 1.27 18.93
CA LEU A 46 4.53 0.42 19.64
C LEU A 46 4.52 0.71 21.15
N GLU A 47 5.68 1.07 21.68
CA GLU A 47 5.90 1.42 23.08
C GLU A 47 5.03 2.60 23.55
N LYS A 48 4.72 3.56 22.66
CA LYS A 48 3.83 4.69 22.96
C LYS A 48 2.40 4.25 23.30
N PHE A 49 2.04 3.02 22.95
CA PHE A 49 0.72 2.43 23.16
C PHE A 49 0.78 1.20 24.08
N GLY A 50 1.91 0.96 24.75
CA GLY A 50 2.11 -0.22 25.60
C GLY A 50 2.16 -1.55 24.81
N LEU A 51 2.44 -1.49 23.50
CA LEU A 51 2.55 -2.65 22.63
C LEU A 51 4.01 -3.08 22.45
N SER A 52 4.21 -4.33 22.04
CA SER A 52 5.51 -4.88 21.69
C SER A 52 5.46 -5.59 20.35
N GLU A 53 6.57 -5.60 19.62
CA GLU A 53 6.66 -6.30 18.32
C GLU A 53 6.33 -7.79 18.45
N ARG A 54 6.84 -8.44 19.52
CA ARG A 54 6.53 -9.84 19.81
C ARG A 54 5.02 -10.09 19.88
N ARG A 55 4.30 -9.27 20.64
CA ARG A 55 2.85 -9.43 20.81
C ARG A 55 2.08 -9.17 19.51
N VAL A 56 2.50 -8.18 18.73
CA VAL A 56 1.90 -7.93 17.41
C VAL A 56 2.17 -9.08 16.46
N GLY A 57 3.39 -9.63 16.48
CA GLY A 57 3.78 -10.79 15.67
C GLY A 57 2.96 -12.04 16.00
N GLU A 58 2.74 -12.32 17.28
CA GLU A 58 1.91 -13.44 17.74
C GLU A 58 0.46 -13.31 17.25
N VAL A 59 -0.14 -12.12 17.39
CA VAL A 59 -1.54 -11.88 16.95
C VAL A 59 -1.67 -11.92 15.43
N MET A 60 -0.67 -11.46 14.69
CA MET A 60 -0.69 -11.39 13.22
C MET A 60 -0.17 -12.65 12.54
N LYS A 61 0.18 -13.70 13.30
CA LYS A 61 0.83 -14.91 12.75
C LYS A 61 0.04 -15.51 11.60
N ASP A 62 -1.23 -15.81 11.82
CA ASP A 62 -2.08 -16.48 10.83
C ASP A 62 -2.25 -15.62 9.58
N TYR A 63 -2.42 -14.30 9.75
CA TYR A 63 -2.52 -13.35 8.64
C TYR A 63 -1.24 -13.32 7.78
N LYS A 64 -0.06 -13.34 8.42
CA LYS A 64 1.22 -13.36 7.70
C LYS A 64 1.44 -14.67 6.96
N GLU A 65 1.06 -15.79 7.57
CA GLU A 65 1.13 -17.12 6.95
C GLU A 65 0.19 -17.20 5.73
N GLU A 66 -1.03 -16.68 5.83
CA GLU A 66 -2.02 -16.70 4.75
C GLU A 66 -1.65 -15.77 3.58
N PHE A 67 -1.16 -14.57 3.86
CA PHE A 67 -0.96 -13.53 2.84
C PHE A 67 0.51 -13.25 2.48
N GLY A 68 1.48 -13.90 3.13
CA GLY A 68 2.90 -13.85 2.78
C GLY A 68 3.56 -12.49 3.01
N VAL A 69 3.26 -11.84 4.15
CA VAL A 69 3.71 -10.48 4.52
C VAL A 69 4.57 -10.42 5.78
#